data_AF-A0A7S3P8I7-F1
#
_entry.id   AF-A0A7S3P8I7-F1
#
_cell.length_a   1.000
_cell.length_b   1.000
_cell.length_c   1.000
_cell.angle_alpha   90.00
_cell.angle_beta   90.00
_cell.angle_gamma   90.00
#
_symmetry.space_group_name_H-M   'P 1'
#
loop_
_entity.id
_entity.type
_entity.pdbx_description
1 polymer ?
#
loop_
_entity_poly.entity_id
_entity_poly.type
_entity_poly.pdbx_seq_one_letter_code
_entity_poly.pdbx_strand_id
1 'polypeptide(L)'
;ERTSIDGTDDDDDESSYFDYCRAQNCICLAAAPLSMGLLTPTASPPDWHPASAALLRACQQAAQICATHKVNLAELAMLVALSEPKLPVTILGMKDVDQVQTVQRL
;
A
#
# COMPACT_ATOMS: atom_id res chain seq x y z
N GLU A 1 -9.86 35.17 -37.59
CA GLU A 1 -10.54 33.99 -38.18
C GLU A 1 -10.37 32.80 -37.27
N ARG A 2 -11.25 31.82 -37.44
CA ARG A 2 -11.65 30.82 -36.45
C ARG A 2 -10.51 29.90 -35.99
N THR A 3 -10.62 29.56 -34.72
CA THR A 3 -10.06 28.41 -34.00
C THR A 3 -10.05 27.13 -34.84
N SER A 4 -8.86 26.56 -35.00
CA SER A 4 -8.64 25.14 -35.29
C SER A 4 -7.35 24.72 -34.59
N ILE A 5 -7.46 24.45 -33.30
CA ILE A 5 -6.58 23.48 -32.64
C ILE A 5 -7.54 22.39 -32.22
N ASP A 6 -7.67 21.40 -33.08
CA ASP A 6 -8.29 20.13 -32.74
C ASP A 6 -7.28 19.42 -31.84
N GLY A 7 -7.31 19.80 -30.57
CA GLY A 7 -6.61 19.11 -29.49
C GLY A 7 -7.56 18.10 -28.90
N THR A 8 -7.88 17.05 -29.64
CA THR A 8 -8.21 15.77 -29.03
C THR A 8 -6.88 15.17 -28.58
N ASP A 9 -6.36 15.69 -27.46
CA ASP A 9 -5.45 14.92 -26.62
C ASP A 9 -6.30 13.79 -26.01
N ASP A 10 -6.51 12.74 -26.82
CA ASP A 10 -7.15 11.49 -26.41
C ASP A 10 -6.21 10.78 -25.41
N ASP A 11 -6.19 11.24 -24.17
CA ASP A 11 -5.55 10.60 -23.01
C ASP A 11 -6.37 9.37 -22.52
N ASP A 12 -6.94 8.57 -23.42
CA ASP A 12 -8.09 7.71 -23.08
C ASP A 12 -7.83 6.20 -22.97
N ASP A 13 -6.59 5.68 -23.07
CA ASP A 13 -6.40 4.22 -22.88
C ASP A 13 -4.97 3.75 -22.52
N GLU A 14 -4.33 4.34 -21.51
CA GLU A 14 -3.14 3.69 -20.93
C GLU A 14 -3.59 2.57 -19.98
N SER A 15 -3.81 1.38 -20.56
CA SER A 15 -4.18 0.17 -19.84
C SER A 15 -3.27 -0.08 -18.64
N SER A 16 -3.84 -0.24 -17.43
CA SER A 16 -3.04 -0.41 -16.22
C SER A 16 -2.31 -1.76 -16.23
N TYR A 17 -1.23 -1.88 -15.46
CA TYR A 17 -0.52 -3.16 -15.32
C TYR A 17 -1.47 -4.30 -14.86
N PHE A 18 -2.48 -3.99 -14.06
CA PHE A 18 -3.51 -4.95 -13.65
C PHE A 18 -4.33 -5.47 -14.82
N ASP A 19 -4.70 -4.59 -15.75
CA ASP A 19 -5.50 -4.94 -16.93
C ASP A 19 -4.68 -5.80 -17.89
N TYR A 20 -3.40 -5.47 -18.08
CA TYR A 20 -2.46 -6.31 -18.81
C TYR A 20 -2.35 -7.72 -18.19
N CYS A 21 -2.10 -7.84 -16.88
CA CYS A 21 -2.00 -9.13 -16.22
C CYS A 21 -3.28 -9.94 -16.37
N ARG A 22 -4.45 -9.30 -16.19
CA ARG A 22 -5.74 -9.94 -16.36
C ARG A 22 -5.96 -10.47 -17.78
N ALA A 23 -5.57 -9.70 -18.81
CA ALA A 23 -5.63 -10.14 -20.20
C ALA A 23 -4.75 -11.37 -20.48
N GLN A 24 -3.68 -11.56 -19.71
CA GLN A 24 -2.79 -12.73 -19.76
C GLN A 24 -3.24 -13.90 -18.86
N ASN A 25 -4.43 -13.84 -18.25
CA ASN A 25 -4.90 -14.78 -17.23
C ASN A 25 -3.99 -14.86 -15.98
N CYS A 26 -3.30 -13.77 -15.66
CA CYS A 26 -2.49 -13.62 -14.45
C CYS A 26 -3.23 -12.78 -13.42
N ILE A 27 -3.24 -13.24 -12.16
CA ILE A 27 -3.83 -12.49 -11.03
C ILE A 27 -2.71 -11.75 -10.30
N CYS A 28 -2.91 -10.48 -10.02
CA CYS A 28 -2.03 -9.71 -9.15
C CYS A 28 -2.47 -9.88 -7.69
N LEU A 29 -1.49 -9.99 -6.78
CA LEU A 29 -1.73 -10.05 -5.34
C LEU A 29 -1.04 -8.86 -4.68
N ALA A 30 -1.68 -8.27 -3.66
CA ALA A 30 -1.00 -7.31 -2.79
C ALA A 30 0.02 -8.07 -1.91
N ALA A 31 1.16 -7.45 -1.66
CA ALA A 31 2.18 -8.01 -0.79
C ALA A 31 2.79 -6.93 0.10
N ALA A 32 3.25 -7.33 1.29
CA ALA A 32 3.92 -6.49 2.26
C ALA A 32 3.15 -5.18 2.61
N PRO A 33 1.86 -5.27 3.00
CA PRO A 33 1.05 -4.09 3.32
C PRO A 33 1.59 -3.26 4.50
N LEU A 34 2.42 -3.87 5.35
CA LEU A 34 3.09 -3.19 6.47
C LEU A 34 4.48 -2.63 6.12
N SER A 35 4.92 -2.75 4.85
CA SER A 35 6.22 -2.30 4.36
C SER A 35 7.38 -2.75 5.26
N MET A 36 7.49 -4.08 5.46
CA MET A 36 8.50 -4.70 6.33
C MET A 36 8.48 -4.20 7.79
N GLY A 37 7.32 -3.75 8.27
CA GLY A 37 7.13 -3.27 9.64
C GLY A 37 7.20 -1.75 9.79
N LEU A 38 7.50 -1.00 8.73
CA LEU A 38 7.52 0.47 8.79
C LEU A 38 6.15 1.08 9.12
N LEU A 39 5.07 0.43 8.70
CA LEU A 39 3.70 0.88 8.98
C LEU A 39 3.14 0.20 10.23
N THR A 40 3.94 0.11 11.29
CA THR A 40 3.51 -0.38 12.60
C THR A 40 3.69 0.72 13.65
N PRO A 41 3.01 0.63 14.82
CA PRO A 41 3.20 1.61 15.90
C PRO A 41 4.61 1.60 16.50
N THR A 42 5.41 0.55 16.27
CA THR A 42 6.73 0.40 16.86
C THR A 42 7.79 1.28 16.21
N ALA A 43 8.62 1.89 17.07
CA ALA A 43 9.64 2.86 16.71
C ALA A 43 10.83 2.20 15.97
N SER A 44 11.30 2.95 14.96
CA SER A 44 12.51 2.78 14.16
C SER A 44 12.81 1.36 13.65
N PRO A 45 12.80 1.15 12.32
CA PRO A 45 13.26 -0.12 11.77
C PRO A 45 14.75 -0.34 12.10
N PRO A 46 15.23 -1.60 11.99
CA PRO A 46 16.64 -1.90 12.19
C PRO A 46 17.52 -1.18 11.16
N ASP A 47 18.79 -0.92 11.53
CA ASP A 47 19.74 -0.17 10.71
C ASP A 47 19.98 -0.76 9.30
N TRP A 48 19.71 -2.05 9.12
CA TRP A 48 19.83 -2.74 7.82
C TRP A 48 18.63 -2.54 6.89
N HIS A 49 17.57 -1.85 7.33
CA HIS A 49 16.34 -1.75 6.55
C HIS A 49 16.58 -1.04 5.19
N PRO A 50 16.11 -1.60 4.06
CA PRO A 50 16.43 -1.10 2.72
C PRO A 50 15.73 0.22 2.35
N ALA A 51 14.97 0.83 3.27
CA ALA A 51 14.12 1.97 2.95
C ALA A 51 14.95 3.25 2.92
N SER A 52 14.62 4.14 1.98
CA SER A 52 15.24 5.45 1.93
C SER A 52 14.92 6.28 3.17
N ALA A 53 15.82 7.19 3.56
CA ALA A 53 15.58 8.10 4.67
C ALA A 53 14.32 8.96 4.49
N ALA A 54 13.90 9.23 3.25
CA ALA A 54 12.64 9.92 2.96
C ALA A 54 11.43 9.04 3.33
N LEU A 55 11.42 7.76 2.93
CA LEU A 55 10.34 6.83 3.26
C LEU A 55 10.26 6.57 4.77
N LEU A 56 11.40 6.40 5.45
CA LEU A 56 11.46 6.25 6.90
C LEU A 56 10.79 7.43 7.62
N ARG A 57 11.12 8.66 7.23
CA ARG A 57 10.52 9.87 7.80
C ARG A 57 9.01 9.93 7.54
N ALA A 58 8.56 9.57 6.34
CA ALA A 58 7.14 9.56 6.01
C ALA A 58 6.35 8.54 6.86
N CYS A 59 6.87 7.32 7.03
CA CYS A 59 6.24 6.32 7.89
C CYS A 59 6.23 6.75 9.37
N GLN A 60 7.29 7.39 9.86
CA GLN A 60 7.33 7.97 11.20
C GLN A 60 6.28 9.07 11.39
N GLN A 61 6.11 9.95 10.40
CA GLN A 61 5.07 10.99 10.41
C GLN A 61 3.67 10.36 10.42
N ALA A 62 3.43 9.33 9.61
CA ALA A 62 2.16 8.60 9.59
C ALA A 62 1.85 7.96 10.96
N ALA A 63 2.86 7.38 11.63
CA ALA A 63 2.71 6.85 12.99
C ALA A 63 2.32 7.93 14.00
N GLN A 64 2.96 9.11 13.93
CA GLN A 64 2.64 10.24 14.82
C GLN A 64 1.22 10.77 14.61
N ILE A 65 0.76 10.84 13.36
CA ILE A 65 -0.61 11.23 13.02
C ILE A 65 -1.59 10.19 13.60
N CYS A 66 -1.39 8.91 13.31
CA CYS A 66 -2.26 7.85 13.81
C CYS A 66 -2.34 7.84 15.35
N ALA A 67 -1.21 8.03 16.03
CA ALA A 67 -1.16 8.13 17.49
C ALA A 67 -1.99 9.31 18.02
N THR A 68 -1.93 10.48 17.35
CA THR A 68 -2.74 11.67 17.71
C THR A 68 -4.23 11.40 17.60
N HIS A 69 -4.63 10.59 16.61
CA HIS A 69 -6.03 10.19 16.39
C HIS A 69 -6.44 8.91 17.12
N LYS A 70 -5.56 8.30 17.92
CA LYS A 70 -5.80 7.01 18.60
C LYS A 70 -6.17 5.87 17.62
N VAL A 71 -5.60 5.91 16.42
CA VAL A 71 -5.74 4.89 15.38
C VAL A 71 -4.49 4.01 15.35
N ASN A 72 -4.66 2.70 15.19
CA ASN A 72 -3.53 1.80 14.99
C ASN A 72 -3.06 1.86 13.53
N LEU A 73 -1.82 2.31 13.30
CA LEU A 73 -1.25 2.45 11.95
C LEU A 73 -1.23 1.12 11.18
N ALA A 74 -0.94 0.00 11.85
CA ALA A 74 -0.86 -1.30 11.20
C ALA A 74 -2.23 -1.76 10.70
N GLU A 75 -3.27 -1.55 11.51
CA GLU A 75 -4.65 -1.87 11.13
C GLU A 75 -5.12 -0.99 9.97
N LEU A 76 -4.82 0.31 10.01
CA LEU A 76 -5.12 1.23 8.91
C LEU A 76 -4.44 0.81 7.60
N ALA A 77 -3.15 0.48 7.65
CA ALA A 77 -2.40 0.02 6.48
C ALA A 77 -2.99 -1.29 5.90
N MET A 78 -3.40 -2.21 6.77
CA MET A 78 -4.10 -3.44 6.36
C MET A 78 -5.45 -3.15 5.71
N LEU A 79 -6.26 -2.29 6.30
CA LEU A 79 -7.56 -1.92 5.74
C LEU A 79 -7.43 -1.27 4.37
N VAL A 80 -6.43 -0.41 4.17
CA VAL A 80 -6.14 0.18 2.85
C VAL A 80 -5.80 -0.91 1.83
N ALA A 81 -4.92 -1.85 2.18
CA ALA A 81 -4.56 -2.94 1.27
C ALA A 81 -5.75 -3.86 0.94
N LEU A 82 -6.61 -4.14 1.92
CA LEU A 82 -7.82 -4.96 1.75
C LEU A 82 -8.95 -4.22 1.00
N SER A 83 -8.89 -2.90 0.91
CA SER A 83 -9.91 -2.08 0.25
C SER A 83 -9.75 -2.02 -1.28
N GLU A 84 -8.68 -2.57 -1.85
CA GLU A 84 -8.44 -2.56 -3.30
C GLU A 84 -9.19 -3.70 -4.02
N PRO A 85 -10.32 -3.42 -4.70
CA PRO A 85 -11.15 -4.47 -5.31
C PRO A 85 -10.47 -5.21 -6.46
N LYS A 86 -9.43 -4.63 -7.08
CA LYS A 86 -8.67 -5.29 -8.17
C LYS A 86 -7.72 -6.38 -7.65
N LEU A 87 -7.45 -6.42 -6.34
CA LEU A 87 -6.50 -7.35 -5.71
C LEU A 87 -7.24 -8.34 -4.81
N PRO A 88 -7.47 -9.59 -5.26
CA PRO A 88 -8.28 -10.54 -4.52
C PRO A 88 -7.61 -11.10 -3.26
N VAL A 89 -6.28 -10.94 -3.12
CA VAL A 89 -5.50 -11.48 -2.00
C VAL A 89 -4.43 -10.48 -1.58
N THR A 90 -4.26 -10.33 -0.27
CA THR A 90 -3.14 -9.64 0.35
C THR A 90 -2.27 -10.64 1.12
N ILE A 91 -1.00 -10.74 0.77
CA ILE A 91 -0.01 -11.59 1.44
C ILE A 91 0.71 -10.77 2.51
N LEU A 92 0.70 -11.29 3.74
CA LEU A 92 1.38 -10.69 4.90
C LEU A 92 2.29 -11.72 5.58
N GLY A 93 3.52 -11.30 5.89
CA GLY A 93 4.47 -12.06 6.70
C GLY A 93 4.46 -11.61 8.16
N MET A 94 4.68 -12.54 9.08
CA MET A 94 4.67 -12.28 10.52
C MET A 94 5.80 -13.05 11.20
N LYS A 95 6.31 -12.49 12.29
CA LYS A 95 7.48 -13.06 12.98
C LYS A 95 7.11 -14.15 13.99
N ASP A 96 5.87 -14.14 14.48
CA ASP A 96 5.36 -15.02 15.52
C ASP A 96 3.84 -15.24 15.39
N VAL A 97 3.32 -16.19 16.18
CA VAL A 97 1.90 -16.58 16.17
C VAL A 97 0.99 -15.51 16.76
N ASP A 98 1.49 -14.69 17.69
CA ASP A 98 0.70 -13.63 18.33
C ASP A 98 0.30 -12.55 17.31
N GLN A 99 1.20 -12.22 16.40
CA GLN A 99 0.90 -11.35 15.25
C GLN A 99 -0.18 -11.97 14.34
N VAL A 100 -0.13 -13.30 14.11
CA VAL A 100 -1.12 -14.01 13.27
C VAL A 100 -2.51 -13.88 13.85
N GLN A 101 -2.62 -14.13 15.15
CA GLN A 101 -3.89 -14.01 15.85
C GLN A 101 -4.40 -12.57 15.88
N THR A 102 -3.50 -11.58 15.87
CA THR A 102 -3.88 -10.16 15.87
C THR A 102 -4.56 -9.75 14.58
N VAL A 103 -3.97 -10.10 13.43
CA VAL A 103 -4.55 -9.76 12.12
C VAL A 103 -5.79 -10.56 11.78
N GLN A 104 -5.94 -11.80 12.30
CA GLN A 104 -7.17 -12.59 12.11
C GLN A 104 -8.43 -11.95 12.71
N ARG A 105 -8.29 -10.91 13.54
CA ARG A 105 -9.41 -10.21 14.18
C ARG A 105 -9.82 -8.92 13.48
N LEU A 106 -9.13 -8.54 12.40
CA LEU A 106 -9.53 -7.45 11.50
C LEU A 106 -10.75 -7.86 10.67
#